data_AF-A0A662MAV6-F1
#
_entry.id   AF-A0A662MAV6-F1
#
_cell.length_a   1.000
_cell.length_b   1.000
_cell.length_c   1.000
_cell.angle_alpha   90.00
_cell.angle_beta   90.00
_cell.angle_gamma   90.00
#
_symmetry.space_group_name_H-M   'P 1'
#
loop_
_entity.id
_entity.type
_entity.pdbx_description
1 polymer ?
#
loop_
_entity_poly.entity_id
_entity_poly.type
_entity_poly.pdbx_seq_one_letter_code
_entity_poly.pdbx_strand_id
1 'polypeptide(L)'
;LITPIVIMSILPLVLLRSYVWIIVGVILWGLVMGFYETVMRAFIADVIETELRSYAYGIYGVLYGVSWTFGNVIIALLYQCNVLRYAPIYVVVVELIALIILVKIAISVQR
;
A
#
# COMPACT_ATOMS: atom_id res chain seq x y z
N LEU A 1 0.79 -10.82 -1.37
CA LEU A 1 2.20 -10.87 -0.90
C LEU A 1 3.15 -10.01 -1.73
N ILE A 2 2.92 -9.83 -3.03
CA ILE A 2 3.85 -9.12 -3.93
C ILE A 2 3.87 -7.60 -3.67
N THR A 3 2.72 -7.01 -3.33
CA THR A 3 2.57 -5.55 -3.22
C THR A 3 3.54 -4.88 -2.24
N PRO A 4 3.77 -5.36 -0.99
CA PRO A 4 4.64 -4.67 -0.06
C PRO A 4 6.11 -4.71 -0.49
N ILE A 5 6.53 -5.83 -1.09
CA ILE A 5 7.90 -6.06 -1.56
C ILE A 5 8.23 -5.08 -2.69
N VAL A 6 7.30 -4.89 -3.62
CA VAL A 6 7.49 -3.96 -4.74
C VAL A 6 7.49 -2.50 -4.24
N ILE A 7 6.58 -2.12 -3.33
CA ILE A 7 6.52 -0.74 -2.80
C ILE A 7 7.78 -0.36 -2.03
N MET A 8 8.36 -1.27 -1.24
CA MET A 8 9.66 -1.05 -0.58
C MET A 8 10.76 -0.65 -1.56
N SER A 9 10.70 -1.15 -2.79
CA SER A 9 11.71 -0.92 -3.82
C SER A 9 11.50 0.39 -4.60
N ILE A 10 10.26 0.92 -4.64
CA ILE A 10 9.91 2.12 -5.42
C ILE A 10 10.51 3.39 -4.81
N LEU A 11 10.43 3.55 -3.49
CA LEU A 11 10.84 4.81 -2.86
C LEU A 11 12.33 5.13 -3.05
N PRO A 12 13.28 4.18 -2.83
CA PRO A 12 14.69 4.41 -3.13
C PRO A 12 14.93 4.77 -4.60
N LEU A 13 14.23 4.12 -5.54
CA LEU A 13 14.37 4.37 -6.98
C LEU A 13 13.96 5.82 -7.34
N VAL A 14 12.83 6.30 -6.83
CA VAL A 14 12.34 7.66 -7.09
C VAL A 14 13.26 8.71 -6.47
N LEU A 15 13.90 8.40 -5.34
CA LEU A 15 14.80 9.32 -4.63
C LEU A 15 16.20 9.43 -5.26
N LEU A 16 16.55 8.59 -6.25
CA LEU A 16 17.82 8.71 -7.00
C LEU A 16 17.88 9.97 -7.89
N ARG A 17 16.80 10.77 -7.98
CA ARG A 17 16.68 12.04 -8.74
C ARG A 17 17.03 11.93 -10.24
N SER A 18 17.17 10.72 -10.77
CA SER A 18 17.33 10.46 -12.19
C SER A 18 15.96 10.35 -12.86
N TYR A 19 15.78 11.03 -13.98
CA TYR A 19 14.55 11.01 -14.75
C TYR A 19 14.10 9.59 -15.10
N VAL A 20 15.04 8.73 -15.49
CA VAL A 20 14.76 7.32 -15.85
C VAL A 20 14.22 6.53 -14.65
N TRP A 21 14.86 6.68 -13.49
CA TRP A 21 14.46 5.93 -12.28
C TRP A 21 13.12 6.41 -11.71
N ILE A 22 12.79 7.69 -11.87
CA ILE A 22 11.46 8.22 -11.52
C ILE A 22 10.39 7.59 -12.41
N ILE A 23 10.59 7.53 -13.74
CA ILE A 23 9.63 6.89 -14.66
C ILE A 23 9.42 5.41 -14.29
N VAL A 24 10.50 4.67 -14.07
CA VAL A 24 10.42 3.27 -13.64
C VAL A 24 9.61 3.13 -12.35
N GLY A 25 9.88 3.99 -11.36
CA GLY A 25 9.13 4.02 -10.11
C GLY A 25 7.63 4.28 -10.30
N VAL A 26 7.26 5.24 -11.16
CA VAL A 26 5.86 5.57 -11.47
C VAL A 26 5.14 4.41 -12.17
N ILE A 27 5.81 3.76 -13.13
CA ILE A 27 5.25 2.59 -13.84
C ILE A 27 5.01 1.44 -12.85
N LEU A 28 6.00 1.14 -12.00
CA LEU A 28 5.88 0.11 -10.98
C LEU A 28 4.75 0.42 -9.99
N TRP A 29 4.63 1.68 -9.58
CA TRP A 29 3.56 2.12 -8.69
C TRP A 29 2.18 1.94 -9.33
N GLY A 30 2.00 2.36 -10.58
CA GLY A 30 0.73 2.19 -11.30
C GLY A 30 0.33 0.72 -11.46
N LEU A 31 1.30 -0.14 -11.76
CA LEU A 31 1.08 -1.59 -11.85
C LEU A 31 0.64 -2.17 -10.51
N VAL A 32 1.34 -1.83 -9.42
CA VAL A 32 0.98 -2.30 -8.08
C VAL A 32 -0.43 -1.84 -7.69
N MET A 33 -0.77 -0.56 -7.91
CA MET A 33 -2.09 -0.03 -7.57
C MET A 33 -3.20 -0.70 -8.38
N GLY A 34 -2.98 -0.92 -9.67
CA GLY A 34 -3.95 -1.63 -10.52
C GLY A 34 -4.25 -3.05 -10.01
N PHE A 35 -3.22 -3.79 -9.61
CA PHE A 35 -3.41 -5.11 -8.99
C PHE A 35 -4.07 -5.02 -7.62
N TYR A 36 -3.57 -4.13 -6.74
CA TYR A 36 -4.03 -4.01 -5.37
C TYR A 36 -5.52 -3.71 -5.29
N GLU A 37 -5.98 -2.71 -6.05
CA GLU A 37 -7.36 -2.25 -6.01
C GLU A 37 -8.33 -3.31 -6.56
N THR A 38 -7.93 -4.03 -7.61
CA THR A 38 -8.72 -5.10 -8.24
C THR A 38 -8.83 -6.32 -7.33
N VAL A 39 -7.70 -6.76 -6.77
CA VAL A 39 -7.63 -7.94 -5.89
C VAL A 39 -8.40 -7.69 -4.60
N MET A 40 -8.28 -6.50 -3.99
CA MET A 40 -9.01 -6.19 -2.76
C MET A 40 -10.52 -6.18 -2.97
N ARG A 41 -11.02 -5.62 -4.08
CA ARG A 41 -12.45 -5.66 -4.39
C ARG A 41 -12.96 -7.07 -4.63
N ALA A 42 -12.23 -7.87 -5.41
CA ALA A 42 -12.59 -9.27 -5.64
C ALA A 42 -12.67 -10.06 -4.32
N PHE A 43 -11.67 -9.90 -3.45
CA PHE A 43 -11.65 -10.55 -2.14
C PHE A 43 -12.85 -10.21 -1.26
N ILE A 44 -13.27 -8.93 -1.23
CA ILE A 44 -14.48 -8.52 -0.49
C ILE A 44 -15.72 -9.21 -1.07
N ALA A 45 -15.84 -9.29 -2.40
CA ALA A 45 -16.98 -9.96 -3.04
C ALA A 45 -17.01 -11.47 -2.74
N ASP A 46 -15.86 -12.12 -2.64
CA ASP A 46 -15.75 -13.56 -2.41
C ASP A 46 -16.07 -13.96 -0.96
N VAL A 47 -15.75 -13.10 0.02
CA VAL A 47 -15.89 -13.42 1.45
C VAL A 47 -17.23 -12.98 2.03
N ILE A 48 -17.84 -11.91 1.49
CA ILE A 48 -19.06 -11.30 2.05
C ILE A 48 -20.31 -11.77 1.33
N GLU A 49 -21.34 -12.15 2.11
CA GLU A 49 -22.68 -12.46 1.62
C GLU A 49 -23.25 -11.34 0.75
N THR A 50 -23.97 -11.69 -0.32
CA THR A 50 -24.44 -10.76 -1.34
C THR A 50 -25.24 -9.57 -0.77
N GLU A 51 -26.04 -9.80 0.26
CA GLU A 51 -26.88 -8.78 0.91
C GLU A 51 -26.07 -7.73 1.68
N LEU A 52 -24.87 -8.09 2.16
CA LEU A 52 -24.01 -7.24 2.98
C LEU A 52 -22.86 -6.60 2.19
N ARG A 53 -22.70 -6.92 0.90
CA ARG A 53 -21.58 -6.43 0.06
C ARG A 53 -21.52 -4.90 -0.01
N SER A 54 -22.66 -4.23 -0.15
CA SER A 54 -22.72 -2.76 -0.22
C SER A 54 -22.19 -2.11 1.05
N TYR A 55 -22.52 -2.66 2.22
CA TYR A 55 -22.02 -2.22 3.52
C TYR A 55 -20.52 -2.48 3.66
N ALA A 56 -20.05 -3.67 3.29
CA ALA A 56 -18.62 -4.02 3.34
C ALA A 56 -17.77 -3.12 2.44
N TYR A 57 -18.23 -2.80 1.22
CA TYR A 57 -17.56 -1.83 0.35
C TYR A 57 -17.56 -0.41 0.93
N GLY A 58 -18.62 -0.01 1.62
CA GLY A 58 -18.67 1.27 2.34
C GLY A 58 -17.60 1.36 3.43
N ILE A 59 -17.49 0.32 4.27
CA ILE A 59 -16.44 0.24 5.31
C ILE A 59 -15.05 0.27 4.68
N TYR A 60 -14.83 -0.53 3.62
CA TYR A 60 -13.55 -0.55 2.91
C TYR A 60 -13.16 0.84 2.42
N GLY A 61 -14.10 1.58 1.79
CA GLY A 61 -13.86 2.93 1.31
C GLY A 61 -13.47 3.90 2.43
N VAL A 62 -14.17 3.87 3.57
CA VAL A 62 -13.85 4.73 4.72
C VAL A 62 -12.48 4.40 5.29
N LEU A 63 -12.18 3.12 5.55
CA LEU A 63 -10.89 2.69 6.09
C LEU A 63 -9.74 3.02 5.14
N TYR A 64 -9.93 2.80 3.84
CA TYR A 64 -8.94 3.16 2.82
C TYR A 64 -8.69 4.66 2.80
N GLY A 65 -9.75 5.48 2.75
CA GLY A 65 -9.64 6.94 2.73
C GLY A 65 -8.99 7.52 3.98
N VAL A 66 -9.35 7.01 5.17
CA VAL A 66 -8.74 7.41 6.44
C VAL A 66 -7.26 7.03 6.45
N SER A 67 -6.93 5.79 6.10
CA SER A 67 -5.54 5.31 6.05
C SER A 67 -4.69 6.12 5.06
N TRP A 68 -5.23 6.40 3.88
CA TRP A 68 -4.59 7.23 2.86
C TRP A 68 -4.33 8.65 3.38
N THR A 69 -5.31 9.25 4.05
CA THR A 69 -5.19 10.60 4.62
C THR A 69 -4.09 10.63 5.68
N PHE A 70 -4.11 9.72 6.65
CA PHE A 70 -3.07 9.63 7.68
C PHE A 70 -1.67 9.41 7.09
N GLY A 71 -1.55 8.52 6.10
CA GLY A 71 -0.29 8.29 5.40
C GLY A 71 0.27 9.55 4.76
N ASN A 72 -0.58 10.32 4.07
CA ASN A 72 -0.17 11.58 3.45
C ASN A 72 0.20 12.66 4.47
N VAL A 73 -0.52 12.76 5.58
CA VAL A 73 -0.19 13.70 6.67
C VAL A 73 1.19 13.37 7.24
N ILE A 74 1.48 12.10 7.51
CA ILE A 74 2.80 11.69 8.01
C ILE A 74 3.88 12.04 7.00
N ILE A 75 3.70 11.70 5.72
CA ILE A 75 4.66 12.05 4.67
C ILE A 75 4.86 13.57 4.59
N ALA A 76 3.80 14.37 4.67
CA ALA A 76 3.88 15.84 4.66
C ALA A 76 4.69 16.39 5.85
N LEU A 77 4.56 15.80 7.04
CA LEU A 77 5.41 16.16 8.19
C LEU A 77 6.88 15.76 7.95
N LEU A 78 7.13 14.59 7.37
CA LEU A 78 8.49 14.16 7.02
C LEU A 78 9.15 15.06 5.98
N TYR A 79 8.37 15.71 5.10
CA TYR A 79 8.88 16.74 4.19
C TYR A 79 9.50 17.94 4.92
N GLN A 80 8.99 18.31 6.10
CA GLN A 80 9.54 19.39 6.91
C GLN A 80 10.85 18.99 7.60
N CYS A 81 11.03 17.69 7.89
CA CYS A 81 12.15 17.17 8.68
C CYS A 81 13.24 16.48 7.86
N ASN A 82 13.37 16.75 6.56
CA ASN A 82 14.30 16.11 5.60
C ASN A 82 13.79 14.76 5.03
N VAL A 83 12.94 14.85 4.01
CA VAL A 83 12.29 13.72 3.34
C VAL A 83 13.26 12.64 2.86
N LEU A 84 14.45 13.02 2.37
CA LEU A 84 15.42 12.09 1.78
C LEU A 84 15.91 11.06 2.80
N ARG A 85 16.01 11.43 4.07
CA ARG A 85 16.48 10.54 5.14
C ARG A 85 15.35 9.73 5.76
N TYR A 86 14.22 10.36 6.05
CA TYR A 86 13.18 9.74 6.89
C TYR A 86 12.09 9.00 6.11
N ALA A 87 11.76 9.44 4.88
CA ALA A 87 10.70 8.80 4.11
C ALA A 87 11.00 7.33 3.74
N PRO A 88 12.24 6.95 3.32
CA PRO A 88 12.57 5.55 3.06
C PRO A 88 12.40 4.65 4.28
N ILE A 89 12.85 5.13 5.44
CA ILE A 89 12.76 4.38 6.71
C ILE A 89 11.29 4.18 7.07
N TYR A 90 10.48 5.24 6.99
CA TYR A 90 9.05 5.16 7.24
C TYR A 90 8.36 4.14 6.33
N VAL A 91 8.58 4.22 5.02
CA VAL A 91 7.96 3.29 4.06
C VAL A 91 8.41 1.85 4.30
N VAL A 92 9.71 1.60 4.50
CA VAL A 92 10.21 0.24 4.76
C VAL A 92 9.60 -0.34 6.04
N VAL A 93 9.48 0.46 7.11
CA VAL A 93 8.86 -0.01 8.37
C VAL A 93 7.38 -0.33 8.17
N VAL A 94 6.62 0.55 7.53
CA VAL A 94 5.18 0.35 7.29
C VAL A 94 4.94 -0.87 6.39
N GLU A 95 5.70 -1.02 5.30
CA GLU A 95 5.59 -2.16 4.40
C GLU A 95 6.03 -3.47 5.06
N LEU A 96 7.01 -3.45 5.97
CA LEU A 96 7.42 -4.63 6.74
C LEU A 96 6.29 -5.08 7.67
N ILE A 97 5.65 -4.15 8.36
CA ILE A 97 4.48 -4.43 9.22
C ILE A 97 3.34 -5.02 8.37
N ALA A 98 3.04 -4.41 7.22
CA ALA A 98 2.02 -4.90 6.30
C ALA A 98 2.34 -6.32 5.80
N LEU A 99 3.59 -6.61 5.45
CA LEU A 99 4.02 -7.94 5.01
C LEU A 99 3.84 -8.99 6.12
N ILE A 100 4.24 -8.67 7.36
CA ILE A 100 4.07 -9.57 8.51
C ILE A 100 2.59 -9.90 8.74
N ILE A 101 1.73 -8.88 8.70
CA ILE A 101 0.27 -9.06 8.88
C ILE A 101 -0.31 -9.93 7.75
N LEU A 102 0.04 -9.63 6.50
CA LEU A 102 -0.44 -10.40 5.34
C LEU A 102 0.02 -11.85 5.37
N VAL A 103 1.26 -12.12 5.77
CA VAL A 103 1.77 -13.50 5.90
C VAL A 103 1.01 -14.25 6.99
N LYS A 104 0.78 -13.62 8.16
CA LYS A 104 0.00 -14.25 9.24
C LYS A 104 -1.42 -14.61 8.78
N ILE A 105 -2.10 -13.69 8.08
CA ILE A 105 -3.43 -13.93 7.54
C ILE A 105 -3.39 -15.05 6.50
N ALA A 106 -2.44 -15.02 5.57
CA ALA A 106 -2.32 -16.04 4.52
C ALA A 106 -2.11 -17.44 5.10
N ILE A 107 -1.28 -17.58 6.14
CA ILE A 107 -1.08 -18.87 6.83
C ILE A 107 -2.36 -19.32 7.56
N SER A 108 -3.10 -18.38 8.18
CA SER A 108 -4.34 -18.72 8.89
C SER A 108 -5.48 -19.17 7.97
N VAL A 109 -5.54 -18.66 6.74
CA VAL A 109 -6.58 -19.02 5.76
C VAL A 109 -6.29 -20.37 5.08
N GLN A 110 -5.03 -20.82 5.06
CA GLN A 110 -4.64 -22.12 4.49
C GLN A 110 -4.82 -23.30 5.46
N ARG A 111 -5.08 -23.05 6.74
CA ARG A 111 -5.45 -24.07 7.73
C ARG A 111 -6.95 -24.21 7.81
#